data_AF-A0A225WBI7-F1
#
_entry.id   AF-A0A225WBI7-F1
#
_cell.length_a   1.000
_cell.length_b   1.000
_cell.length_c   1.000
_cell.angle_alpha   90.00
_cell.angle_beta   90.00
_cell.angle_gamma   90.00
#
_symmetry.space_group_name_H-M   'P 1'
#
loop_
_entity.id
_entity.type
_entity.pdbx_description
1 polymer ?
#
loop_
_entity_poly.entity_id
_entity_poly.type
_entity_poly.pdbx_seq_one_letter_code
_entity_poly.pdbx_strand_id
1 'polypeptide(L)'
;MNRTIMEKARSMLHYKGVTTLWWAEAVSTAVYLINWTSTSTRPTTTPYESSFKVKPRLDHLRVFESIGYAHIDKAMRTKLEAKSFKCMFLGYAEVSKGYRVYDLESNKVKVSRSVKLDERLVNGKI
;
A
#
# COMPACT_ATOMS: atom_id res chain seq x y z
N MET A 1 -9.73 2.95 -19.02
CA MET A 1 -9.31 3.00 -17.61
C MET A 1 -9.21 1.60 -16.99
N ASN A 2 -10.24 0.75 -17.09
CA ASN A 2 -10.25 -0.59 -16.48
C ASN A 2 -9.06 -1.47 -16.89
N ARG A 3 -8.68 -1.47 -18.17
CA ARG A 3 -7.49 -2.18 -18.67
C ARG A 3 -6.21 -1.77 -17.92
N THR A 4 -5.97 -0.46 -17.80
CA THR A 4 -4.79 0.09 -17.12
C THR A 4 -4.75 -0.28 -15.64
N ILE A 5 -5.89 -0.26 -14.95
CA ILE A 5 -6.00 -0.69 -13.55
C ILE A 5 -5.59 -2.16 -13.41
N MET A 6 -6.13 -3.03 -14.28
CA MET A 6 -5.82 -4.46 -14.24
C MET A 6 -4.35 -4.75 -14.59
N GLU A 7 -3.76 -4.04 -15.56
CA GLU A 7 -2.34 -4.20 -15.92
C GLU A 7 -1.42 -3.79 -14.76
N LYS A 8 -1.72 -2.68 -14.07
CA LYS A 8 -0.98 -2.25 -12.87
C LYS A 8 -1.12 -3.24 -11.72
N ALA A 9 -2.34 -3.71 -11.45
CA ALA A 9 -2.59 -4.72 -10.42
C ALA A 9 -1.83 -6.02 -10.69
N ARG A 10 -1.88 -6.53 -11.92
CA ARG A 10 -1.10 -7.70 -12.35
C ARG A 10 0.39 -7.51 -12.16
N SER A 11 0.91 -6.34 -12.51
CA SER A 11 2.34 -6.02 -12.36
C SER A 11 2.76 -6.04 -10.88
N MET A 12 1.95 -5.49 -9.98
CA MET A 12 2.21 -5.52 -8.53
C MET A 12 2.21 -6.95 -7.97
N LEU A 13 1.23 -7.77 -8.35
CA LEU A 13 1.16 -9.18 -7.94
C LEU A 13 2.35 -10.00 -8.45
N HIS A 14 2.76 -9.75 -9.70
CA HIS A 14 3.90 -10.45 -10.31
C HIS A 14 5.24 -10.05 -9.68
N TYR A 15 5.41 -8.78 -9.30
CA TYR A 15 6.67 -8.25 -8.76
C TYR A 15 7.16 -8.99 -7.51
N LYS A 16 6.24 -9.45 -6.64
CA LYS A 16 6.58 -10.20 -5.42
C LYS A 16 6.42 -11.72 -5.59
N GLY A 17 6.04 -12.20 -6.78
CA GLY A 17 5.86 -13.63 -7.07
C GLY A 17 4.68 -14.29 -6.35
N VAL A 18 3.57 -13.56 -6.17
CA VAL A 18 2.55 -13.90 -5.17
C VAL A 18 1.25 -14.46 -5.75
N THR A 19 0.55 -15.20 -4.89
CA THR A 19 -0.81 -15.74 -5.02
C THR A 19 -1.82 -14.66 -5.42
N THR A 20 -2.73 -14.99 -6.34
CA THR A 20 -3.85 -14.14 -6.77
C THR A 20 -4.88 -13.82 -5.68
N LEU A 21 -4.67 -14.29 -4.44
CA LEU A 21 -5.58 -14.08 -3.30
C LEU A 21 -5.85 -12.60 -3.03
N TRP A 22 -4.82 -11.75 -3.14
CA TRP A 22 -4.90 -10.32 -2.81
C TRP A 22 -5.26 -9.45 -4.02
N TRP A 23 -5.84 -10.01 -5.06
CA TRP A 23 -6.13 -9.29 -6.31
C TRP A 23 -7.00 -8.03 -6.08
N ALA A 24 -7.98 -8.09 -5.18
CA ALA A 24 -8.86 -6.96 -4.90
C ALA A 24 -8.10 -5.79 -4.26
N GLU A 25 -7.18 -6.10 -3.35
CA GLU A 25 -6.30 -5.12 -2.69
C GLU A 25 -5.30 -4.53 -3.68
N ALA A 26 -4.77 -5.35 -4.60
CA ALA A 26 -3.90 -4.90 -5.69
C ALA A 26 -4.65 -3.95 -6.64
N VAL A 27 -5.89 -4.27 -7.01
CA VAL A 27 -6.74 -3.40 -7.84
C VAL A 27 -7.03 -2.07 -7.14
N SER A 28 -7.41 -2.10 -5.86
CA SER A 28 -7.65 -0.88 -5.08
C SER A 28 -6.38 -0.02 -4.97
N THR A 29 -5.23 -0.64 -4.70
CA THR A 29 -3.93 0.04 -4.68
C THR A 29 -3.58 0.64 -6.04
N ALA A 30 -3.89 -0.05 -7.14
CA ALA A 30 -3.65 0.47 -8.49
C ALA A 30 -4.48 1.73 -8.76
N VAL A 31 -5.77 1.72 -8.39
CA VAL A 31 -6.65 2.89 -8.50
C VAL A 31 -6.12 4.05 -7.67
N TYR A 32 -5.68 3.77 -6.44
CA TYR A 32 -5.02 4.78 -5.62
C TYR A 32 -3.81 5.35 -6.36
N LEU A 33 -2.84 4.55 -6.76
CA LEU A 33 -1.63 5.03 -7.43
C LEU A 33 -1.90 5.81 -8.74
N ILE A 34 -2.95 5.47 -9.49
CA ILE A 34 -3.34 6.21 -10.70
C ILE A 34 -3.67 7.68 -10.38
N ASN A 35 -4.31 7.94 -9.24
CA ASN A 35 -4.67 9.32 -8.86
C ASN A 35 -3.43 10.15 -8.47
N TRP A 36 -2.34 9.50 -8.04
CA TRP A 36 -1.10 10.14 -7.59
C TRP A 36 0.02 10.14 -8.64
N THR A 37 -0.19 9.53 -9.81
CA THR A 37 0.80 9.48 -10.90
C THR A 37 0.31 10.26 -12.11
N SER A 38 1.24 10.85 -12.86
CA SER A 38 0.90 11.50 -14.12
C SER A 38 0.60 10.43 -15.19
N THR A 39 -0.21 10.81 -16.18
CA THR A 39 -0.55 9.95 -17.31
C THR A 39 0.17 10.45 -18.56
N SER A 40 0.43 9.58 -19.54
CA SER A 40 1.07 9.97 -20.82
C SER A 40 0.38 11.16 -21.50
N THR A 41 -0.94 11.26 -21.38
CA THR A 41 -1.73 12.39 -21.92
C THR A 41 -1.56 13.70 -21.17
N ARG A 42 -1.10 13.66 -19.91
CA ARG A 42 -0.85 14.83 -19.05
C ARG A 42 0.41 14.58 -18.22
N PRO A 43 1.60 14.67 -18.83
CA PRO A 43 2.85 14.25 -18.19
C PRO A 43 3.25 15.15 -17.00
N THR A 44 2.79 16.41 -17.02
CA THR A 44 3.18 17.45 -16.05
C THR A 44 2.21 17.59 -14.87
N THR A 45 1.06 16.92 -14.88
CA THR A 45 0.01 17.11 -13.85
C THR A 45 -0.63 15.78 -13.49
N THR A 46 -0.73 15.50 -12.20
CA THR A 46 -1.44 14.31 -11.69
C THR A 46 -2.95 14.57 -11.58
N PRO A 47 -3.82 13.54 -11.62
CA PRO A 47 -5.24 13.72 -11.34
C PRO A 47 -5.50 14.39 -9.98
N TYR A 48 -4.73 14.01 -8.96
CA TYR A 48 -4.76 14.66 -7.64
C TYR A 48 -4.47 16.16 -7.73
N GLU A 49 -3.39 16.54 -8.40
CA GLU A 49 -3.02 17.96 -8.57
C GLU A 49 -4.06 18.73 -9.39
N SER A 50 -4.63 18.11 -10.42
CA SER A 50 -5.69 18.74 -11.23
C SER A 50 -6.93 19.06 -10.39
N SER A 51 -7.31 18.16 -9.49
CA SER A 51 -8.50 18.30 -8.64
C SER A 51 -8.27 19.21 -7.43
N PHE A 52 -7.14 19.07 -6.75
CA PHE A 52 -6.88 19.78 -5.49
C PHE A 52 -5.99 21.02 -5.65
N LYS A 53 -5.45 21.27 -6.86
CA LYS A 53 -4.51 22.37 -7.16
C LYS A 53 -3.26 22.38 -6.28
N VAL A 54 -2.90 21.22 -5.73
CA VAL A 54 -1.76 21.02 -4.83
C VAL A 54 -0.96 19.80 -5.30
N LYS A 55 0.37 19.89 -5.29
CA LYS A 55 1.23 18.76 -5.64
C LYS A 55 1.08 17.64 -4.62
N PRO A 56 0.90 16.37 -5.06
CA PRO A 56 0.82 15.25 -4.15
C PRO A 56 2.17 15.02 -3.45
N ARG A 57 2.13 14.72 -2.15
CA ARG A 57 3.28 14.14 -1.46
C ARG A 57 3.30 12.64 -1.69
N LEU A 58 4.44 12.06 -2.03
CA LEU A 58 4.57 10.63 -2.36
C LEU A 58 5.28 9.81 -1.26
N ASP A 59 5.65 10.46 -0.16
CA ASP A 59 6.35 9.90 1.01
C ASP A 59 5.59 8.78 1.73
N HIS A 60 4.28 8.73 1.55
CA HIS A 60 3.39 7.71 2.11
C HIS A 60 3.22 6.50 1.18
N LEU A 61 3.70 6.56 -0.07
CA LEU A 61 3.55 5.43 -0.98
C LEU A 61 4.44 4.27 -0.53
N ARG A 62 3.90 3.06 -0.61
CA ARG A 62 4.58 1.83 -0.19
C ARG A 62 4.52 0.75 -1.26
N VAL A 63 5.50 -0.16 -1.23
CA VAL A 63 5.59 -1.32 -2.11
C VAL A 63 4.54 -2.35 -1.70
N PHE A 64 3.64 -2.68 -2.62
CA PHE A 64 2.61 -3.71 -2.45
C PHE A 64 3.23 -5.03 -1.96
N GLU A 65 2.59 -5.67 -0.97
CA GLU A 65 3.05 -6.92 -0.33
C GLU A 65 4.43 -6.87 0.32
N SER A 66 4.94 -5.68 0.63
CA SER A 66 6.10 -5.57 1.52
C SER A 66 5.76 -6.08 2.93
N ILE A 67 6.68 -6.85 3.50
CA ILE A 67 6.57 -7.38 4.86
C ILE A 67 7.21 -6.39 5.82
N GLY A 68 6.62 -6.22 6.99
CA GLY A 68 7.20 -5.38 8.03
C GLY A 68 6.40 -5.44 9.30
N TYR A 69 6.31 -4.30 9.98
CA TYR A 69 5.69 -4.18 11.29
C TYR A 69 4.76 -2.97 11.35
N ALA A 70 3.55 -3.19 11.84
CA ALA A 70 2.56 -2.15 12.11
C ALA A 70 2.52 -1.83 13.61
N HIS A 71 2.35 -0.56 13.95
CA HIS A 71 2.30 -0.12 15.35
C HIS A 71 1.01 -0.56 16.05
N ILE A 72 1.14 -1.00 17.31
CA ILE A 72 0.03 -1.27 18.24
C ILE A 72 -0.13 -0.06 19.16
N ASP A 73 -1.33 0.51 19.17
CA ASP A 73 -1.68 1.65 20.02
C ASP A 73 -1.43 1.33 21.51
N LYS A 74 -0.93 2.31 22.27
CA LYS A 74 -0.75 2.21 23.71
C LYS A 74 -2.05 1.82 24.43
N ALA A 75 -3.21 2.26 23.95
CA ALA A 75 -4.50 1.91 24.53
C ALA A 75 -4.85 0.41 24.40
N MET A 76 -4.24 -0.28 23.42
CA MET A 76 -4.50 -1.68 23.09
C MET A 76 -3.45 -2.63 23.66
N ARG A 77 -2.53 -2.14 24.50
CA ARG A 77 -1.45 -2.95 25.06
C ARG A 77 -1.05 -2.54 26.47
N THR A 78 -0.58 -3.51 27.25
CA THR A 78 0.04 -3.26 28.56
C THR A 78 1.52 -2.83 28.43
N LYS A 79 2.15 -2.43 29.55
CA LYS A 79 3.52 -1.88 29.56
C LYS A 79 4.57 -2.85 28.99
N LEU A 80 4.36 -4.16 29.17
CA LEU A 80 5.31 -5.22 28.78
C LEU A 80 4.96 -5.91 27.46
N GLU A 81 3.78 -5.63 26.90
CA GLU A 81 3.36 -6.22 25.62
C GLU A 81 4.07 -5.60 24.41
N ALA A 82 4.08 -6.36 23.31
CA ALA A 82 4.67 -5.95 22.05
C ALA A 82 4.09 -4.61 21.55
N LYS A 83 4.96 -3.77 20.97
CA LYS A 83 4.58 -2.44 20.44
C LYS A 83 4.19 -2.47 18.96
N SER A 84 4.32 -3.63 18.33
CA SER A 84 4.06 -3.82 16.91
C SER A 84 3.77 -5.28 16.61
N PHE A 85 3.00 -5.54 15.55
CA PHE A 85 2.78 -6.88 15.02
C PHE A 85 3.36 -6.99 13.61
N LYS A 86 3.78 -8.19 13.23
CA LYS A 86 4.32 -8.47 11.89
C LYS A 86 3.18 -8.47 10.88
N CYS A 87 3.33 -7.74 9.78
CA CYS A 87 2.27 -7.56 8.80
C CYS A 87 2.78 -7.50 7.37
N MET A 88 1.86 -7.72 6.42
CA MET A 88 2.06 -7.50 4.99
C MET A 88 1.26 -6.28 4.54
N PHE A 89 1.86 -5.40 3.75
CA PHE A 89 1.17 -4.24 3.20
C PHE A 89 0.21 -4.65 2.08
N LEU A 90 -1.07 -4.24 2.20
CA LEU A 90 -2.11 -4.53 1.21
C LEU A 90 -2.60 -3.28 0.46
N GLY A 91 -2.33 -2.07 0.96
CA GLY A 91 -2.77 -0.87 0.29
C GLY A 91 -3.17 0.24 1.25
N TYR A 92 -4.05 1.12 0.79
CA TYR A 92 -4.44 2.33 1.51
C TYR A 92 -5.88 2.20 2.01
N ALA A 93 -6.16 2.75 3.20
CA ALA A 93 -7.51 2.76 3.73
C ALA A 93 -8.38 3.81 3.01
N GLU A 94 -9.64 3.46 2.72
CA GLU A 94 -10.56 4.33 1.97
C GLU A 94 -11.05 5.52 2.80
N VAL A 95 -11.37 5.29 4.07
CA VAL A 95 -12.04 6.27 4.94
C VAL A 95 -11.06 7.06 5.80
N SER A 96 -9.82 6.59 5.96
CA SER A 96 -8.87 7.18 6.90
C SER A 96 -7.46 7.27 6.32
N LYS A 97 -6.66 8.20 6.86
CA LYS A 97 -5.24 8.29 6.54
C LYS A 97 -4.47 7.15 7.22
N GLY A 98 -4.54 5.97 6.63
CA GLY A 98 -3.90 4.76 7.12
C GLY A 98 -3.66 3.74 6.01
N TYR A 99 -2.92 2.70 6.37
CA TYR A 99 -2.56 1.59 5.51
C TYR A 99 -3.41 0.37 5.86
N ARG A 100 -3.91 -0.32 4.84
CA ARG A 100 -4.45 -1.67 4.98
C ARG A 100 -3.28 -2.64 5.05
N VAL A 101 -3.25 -3.43 6.11
CA VAL A 101 -2.21 -4.42 6.36
C VAL A 101 -2.83 -5.76 6.74
N TYR A 102 -2.26 -6.85 6.27
CA TYR A 102 -2.59 -8.18 6.72
C TYR A 102 -1.71 -8.53 7.93
N ASP A 103 -2.34 -8.78 9.06
CA ASP A 103 -1.67 -9.30 10.25
C ASP A 103 -1.39 -10.80 10.06
N LEU A 104 -0.10 -11.15 10.04
CA LEU A 104 0.37 -12.50 9.73
C LEU A 104 0.15 -13.49 10.88
N GLU A 105 -0.10 -13.00 12.09
CA GLU A 105 -0.32 -13.84 13.26
C GLU A 105 -1.82 -14.10 13.47
N SER A 106 -2.63 -13.03 13.40
CA SER A 106 -4.09 -13.16 13.59
C SER A 106 -4.87 -13.49 12.32
N ASN A 107 -4.22 -13.51 11.15
CA ASN A 107 -4.82 -13.75 9.84
C ASN A 107 -5.99 -12.80 9.53
N LYS A 108 -5.84 -11.53 9.92
CA LYS A 108 -6.88 -10.50 9.75
C LYS A 108 -6.32 -9.27 9.04
N VAL A 109 -7.14 -8.69 8.18
CA VAL A 109 -6.87 -7.36 7.62
C VAL A 109 -7.17 -6.30 8.68
N LYS A 110 -6.21 -5.40 8.91
CA LYS A 110 -6.30 -4.29 9.86
C LYS A 110 -5.92 -2.99 9.17
N VAL A 111 -6.36 -1.87 9.74
CA VAL A 111 -5.90 -0.54 9.33
C VAL A 111 -4.90 -0.02 10.35
N SER A 112 -3.73 0.41 9.89
CA SER A 112 -2.71 1.02 10.76
C SER A 112 -2.19 2.34 10.17
N ARG A 113 -1.99 3.34 11.02
CA ARG A 113 -1.46 4.66 10.61
C ARG A 113 0.06 4.66 10.45
N SER A 114 0.75 3.72 11.09
CA SER A 114 2.21 3.69 11.15
C SER A 114 2.72 2.29 10.89
N VAL A 115 3.46 2.15 9.79
CA VAL A 115 4.08 0.90 9.36
C VAL A 115 5.56 1.14 9.08
N LYS A 116 6.40 0.19 9.43
CA LYS A 116 7.80 0.09 8.97
C LYS A 116 7.90 -1.15 8.11
N LEU A 117 8.14 -0.96 6.82
CA LEU A 117 8.10 -2.01 5.81
C LEU A 117 9.51 -2.26 5.29
N ASP A 118 9.81 -3.53 5.04
CA ASP A 118 11.01 -3.93 4.33
C ASP A 118 10.74 -3.90 2.83
N GLU A 119 11.06 -2.75 2.23
CA GLU A 119 10.81 -2.45 0.82
C GLU A 119 12.01 -2.77 -0.07
N ARG A 120 13.01 -3.49 0.45
CA ARG A 120 14.18 -3.90 -0.31
C ARG A 120 13.79 -4.78 -1.51
N LEU A 121 14.60 -4.67 -2.56
CA LEU A 121 14.40 -5.38 -3.83
C LEU A 121 14.34 -6.89 -3.61
N VAL A 122 13.40 -7.55 -4.28
CA VAL A 122 13.43 -9.00 -4.39
C VAL A 122 14.57 -9.35 -5.33
N ASN A 123 15.62 -10.00 -4.82
CA ASN A 123 16.72 -10.60 -5.59
C ASN A 123 17.65 -9.65 -6.40
N GLY A 124 17.63 -8.33 -6.14
CA GLY A 124 18.67 -7.41 -6.63
C GLY A 124 18.85 -7.30 -8.15
N LYS A 125 17.84 -7.64 -8.97
CA LYS A 125 17.91 -7.48 -10.43
C LYS A 125 16.71 -6.70 -10.97
N ILE A 126 17.03 -5.77 -11.89
CA ILE A 126 16.10 -5.12 -12.82
C ILE A 126 16.02 -5.99 -14.07
#